data_AF-A0A1I2NKV2-F1
#
_entry.id   AF-A0A1I2NKV2-F1
#
_cell.length_a   1.000
_cell.length_b   1.000
_cell.length_c   1.000
_cell.angle_alpha   90.00
_cell.angle_beta   90.00
_cell.angle_gamma   90.00
#
_symmetry.space_group_name_H-M   'P 1'
#
loop_
_entity.id
_entity.type
_entity.pdbx_description
1 polymer ?
#
loop_
_entity_poly.entity_id
_entity_poly.type
_entity_poly.pdbx_seq_one_letter_code
_entity_poly.pdbx_strand_id
1 'polypeptide(L)'
;MAKSRLQLKASTAKRFREFSKKNNSNQSETLDLILDFFEHNNLSPFETLVPSKVSLEQLIKKRIDAVIAILKNIEKTQTKPSLLMLELLMEGRSVPKLEVAKKEKISASNEKSPAQLKLEISRLQEVLKTNKRDLLYLIQHVEIKSNAFGPDYLKLNIPRSEFEHYKIAIKQKN
;
A
#
# COMPACT_ATOMS: atom_id res chain seq x y z
N MET A 1 57.24 2.26 7.25
CA MET A 1 56.32 1.28 6.64
C MET A 1 57.08 0.39 5.67
N ALA A 2 56.84 -0.92 5.66
CA ALA A 2 57.33 -1.82 4.62
C ALA A 2 56.56 -1.58 3.30
N LYS A 3 57.20 -1.82 2.15
CA LYS A 3 56.59 -1.62 0.83
C LYS A 3 56.29 -2.98 0.18
N SER A 4 55.03 -3.40 0.18
CA SER A 4 54.55 -4.54 -0.59
C SER A 4 54.43 -4.19 -2.09
N ARG A 5 54.35 -5.21 -2.95
CA ARG A 5 54.12 -5.06 -4.40
C ARG A 5 52.85 -5.82 -4.80
N LEU A 6 51.74 -5.11 -4.96
CA LEU A 6 50.50 -5.67 -5.49
C LEU A 6 50.48 -5.57 -7.01
N GLN A 7 50.24 -6.67 -7.71
CA GLN A 7 50.04 -6.66 -9.16
C GLN A 7 48.55 -6.43 -9.49
N LEU A 8 48.27 -5.41 -10.29
CA LEU A 8 46.91 -5.04 -10.72
C LEU A 8 46.86 -4.87 -12.23
N LYS A 9 45.71 -5.17 -12.84
CA LYS A 9 45.45 -4.82 -14.25
C LYS A 9 45.58 -3.31 -14.44
N ALA A 10 46.28 -2.87 -15.49
CA ALA A 10 46.61 -1.45 -15.71
C ALA A 10 45.38 -0.53 -15.75
N SER A 11 44.24 -1.01 -16.29
CA SER A 11 42.96 -0.31 -16.28
C SER A 11 42.40 -0.11 -14.86
N THR A 12 42.41 -1.16 -14.02
CA THR A 12 42.03 -1.09 -12.60
C THR A 12 42.95 -0.13 -11.83
N ALA A 13 44.26 -0.22 -12.03
CA ALA A 13 45.23 0.67 -11.40
C ALA A 13 45.04 2.14 -11.81
N LYS A 14 44.70 2.42 -13.08
CA LYS A 14 44.36 3.78 -13.54
C LYS A 14 43.10 4.30 -12.84
N ARG A 15 42.00 3.52 -12.85
CA ARG A 15 40.73 3.88 -12.18
C ARG A 15 40.93 4.12 -10.68
N PHE A 16 41.75 3.30 -10.01
CA PHE A 16 42.03 3.45 -8.59
C PHE A 16 42.86 4.71 -8.27
N ARG A 17 43.85 5.05 -9.11
CA ARG A 17 44.61 6.31 -9.00
C ARG A 17 43.75 7.55 -9.22
N GLU A 18 42.78 7.47 -10.14
CA GLU A 18 41.80 8.54 -10.39
C GLU A 18 40.82 8.69 -9.20
N PHE A 19 40.37 7.57 -8.61
CA PHE A 19 39.56 7.58 -7.40
C PHE A 19 40.32 8.12 -6.18
N SER A 20 41.56 7.69 -5.94
CA SER A 20 42.40 8.19 -4.83
C SER A 20 42.56 9.71 -4.92
N LYS A 21 42.91 10.21 -6.12
CA LYS A 21 43.00 11.66 -6.41
C LYS A 21 41.70 12.42 -6.13
N LYS A 22 40.54 11.84 -6.49
CA LYS A 22 39.23 12.49 -6.27
C LYS A 22 38.88 12.66 -4.78
N ASN A 23 39.38 11.76 -3.92
CA ASN A 23 39.16 11.82 -2.48
C ASN A 23 40.33 12.49 -1.72
N ASN A 24 41.30 13.06 -2.44
CA ASN A 24 42.50 13.72 -1.89
C ASN A 24 43.44 12.82 -1.03
N SER A 25 43.25 11.51 -1.04
CA SER A 25 43.98 10.54 -0.21
C SER A 25 45.11 9.81 -0.98
N ASN A 26 46.05 9.25 -0.22
CA ASN A 26 47.10 8.37 -0.74
C ASN A 26 46.55 7.01 -1.18
N GLN A 27 47.26 6.31 -2.08
CA GLN A 27 46.79 5.03 -2.63
C GLN A 27 46.66 3.90 -1.60
N SER A 28 47.56 3.82 -0.60
CA SER A 28 47.42 2.83 0.49
C SER A 28 46.23 3.18 1.38
N GLU A 29 46.22 4.39 1.94
CA GLU A 29 45.13 4.98 2.74
C GLU A 29 43.75 4.84 2.07
N THR A 30 43.66 5.05 0.75
CA THR A 30 42.40 4.87 -0.01
C THR A 30 41.99 3.41 -0.11
N LEU A 31 42.93 2.45 -0.11
CA LEU A 31 42.64 1.02 -0.09
C LEU A 31 42.22 0.58 1.31
N ASP A 32 42.93 1.03 2.33
CA ASP A 32 42.65 0.75 3.74
C ASP A 32 41.24 1.26 4.09
N LEU A 33 40.90 2.51 3.76
CA LEU A 33 39.56 3.09 3.93
C LEU A 33 38.45 2.36 3.15
N ILE A 34 38.77 1.68 2.04
CA ILE A 34 37.81 0.86 1.30
C ILE A 34 37.57 -0.47 2.01
N LEU A 35 38.61 -1.09 2.57
CA LEU A 35 38.50 -2.31 3.38
C LEU A 35 37.70 -2.02 4.66
N ASP A 36 38.10 -1.00 5.42
CA ASP A 36 37.39 -0.52 6.61
C ASP A 36 35.91 -0.24 6.31
N PHE A 37 35.60 0.37 5.16
CA PHE A 37 34.22 0.63 4.74
C PHE A 37 33.42 -0.66 4.54
N PHE A 38 33.97 -1.65 3.83
CA PHE A 38 33.27 -2.93 3.61
C PHE A 38 33.14 -3.73 4.91
N GLU A 39 34.18 -3.79 5.73
CA GLU A 39 34.20 -4.55 6.99
C GLU A 39 33.30 -3.92 8.06
N HIS A 40 33.42 -2.63 8.36
CA HIS A 40 32.59 -1.98 9.40
C HIS A 40 31.11 -1.95 9.04
N ASN A 41 30.75 -1.84 7.76
CA ASN A 41 29.35 -1.86 7.33
C ASN A 41 28.82 -3.28 7.03
N ASN A 42 29.66 -4.32 7.15
CA ASN A 42 29.34 -5.71 6.80
C ASN A 42 28.80 -5.86 5.37
N LEU A 43 29.41 -5.18 4.40
CA LEU A 43 28.96 -5.12 3.02
C LEU A 43 29.85 -5.97 2.11
N SER A 44 29.22 -6.78 1.24
CA SER A 44 29.96 -7.54 0.22
C SER A 44 30.26 -6.69 -1.02
N PRO A 45 31.51 -6.65 -1.52
CA PRO A 45 31.83 -6.03 -2.82
C PRO A 45 31.13 -6.68 -4.03
N PHE A 46 30.49 -7.84 -3.83
CA PHE A 46 29.74 -8.58 -4.85
C PHE A 46 28.22 -8.34 -4.76
N GLU A 47 27.74 -7.64 -3.72
CA GLU A 47 26.33 -7.31 -3.55
C GLU A 47 25.98 -5.95 -4.15
N THR A 48 24.85 -5.88 -4.86
CA THR A 48 24.33 -4.61 -5.37
C THR A 48 23.65 -3.84 -4.24
N LEU A 49 24.40 -2.92 -3.63
CA LEU A 49 24.01 -2.06 -2.49
C LEU A 49 22.85 -1.06 -2.77
N VAL A 50 21.99 -1.33 -3.75
CA VAL A 50 21.03 -0.37 -4.30
C VAL A 50 19.64 -0.98 -4.49
N PRO A 51 18.80 -1.03 -3.43
CA PRO A 51 17.46 -0.51 -3.63
C PRO A 51 17.58 0.93 -4.15
N SER A 52 16.89 1.26 -5.25
CA SER A 52 16.87 2.64 -5.76
C SER A 52 16.49 3.63 -4.65
N LYS A 53 16.97 4.88 -4.71
CA LYS A 53 16.58 5.93 -3.73
C LYS A 53 15.06 6.00 -3.53
N VAL A 54 14.30 5.82 -4.61
CA VAL A 54 12.83 5.73 -4.63
C VAL A 54 12.30 4.51 -3.83
N SER A 55 12.96 3.36 -3.95
CA SER A 55 12.61 2.13 -3.22
C SER A 55 12.92 2.25 -1.73
N LEU A 56 14.06 2.83 -1.36
CA LEU A 56 14.39 3.12 0.04
C LEU A 56 13.39 4.11 0.65
N GLU A 57 13.03 5.17 -0.08
CA GLU A 57 12.00 6.12 0.35
C GLU A 57 10.63 5.43 0.53
N GLN A 58 10.22 4.55 -0.38
CA GLN A 58 8.99 3.76 -0.25
C GLN A 58 9.01 2.83 0.97
N LEU A 59 10.14 2.20 1.29
CA LEU A 59 10.29 1.37 2.50
C LEU A 59 10.19 2.21 3.78
N ILE A 60 10.78 3.42 3.78
CA ILE A 60 10.69 4.37 4.89
C ILE A 60 9.25 4.86 5.09
N LYS A 61 8.55 5.28 4.01
CA LYS A 61 7.13 5.69 4.07
C LYS A 61 6.27 4.56 4.67
N LYS A 62 6.37 3.33 4.15
CA LYS A 62 5.61 2.17 4.66
C LYS A 62 5.85 1.90 6.16
N ARG A 63 7.08 2.10 6.66
CA ARG A 63 7.38 1.98 8.10
C ARG A 63 6.75 3.12 8.91
N ILE A 64 6.77 4.36 8.41
CA ILE A 64 6.13 5.51 9.05
C ILE A 64 4.60 5.33 9.09
N ASP A 65 3.98 4.91 7.99
CA ASP A 65 2.54 4.64 7.90
C ASP A 65 2.10 3.57 8.92
N ALA A 66 2.89 2.51 9.09
CA ALA A 66 2.66 1.47 10.10
C ALA A 66 2.76 2.01 11.53
N VAL A 67 3.77 2.85 11.84
CA VAL A 67 3.90 3.51 13.16
C VAL A 67 2.72 4.45 13.43
N ILE A 68 2.28 5.22 12.43
CA ILE A 68 1.09 6.08 12.52
C ILE A 68 -0.17 5.25 12.77
N ALA A 69 -0.31 4.09 12.13
CA ALA A 69 -1.43 3.18 12.36
C ALA A 69 -1.43 2.59 13.79
N ILE A 70 -0.26 2.20 14.31
CA ILE A 70 -0.08 1.72 15.69
C ILE A 70 -0.45 2.83 16.69
N LEU A 71 0.08 4.04 16.53
CA LEU A 71 -0.24 5.19 17.39
C LEU A 71 -1.73 5.52 17.38
N LYS A 72 -2.37 5.57 16.20
CA LYS A 72 -3.83 5.77 16.06
C LYS A 72 -4.66 4.63 16.67
N ASN A 73 -4.11 3.42 16.78
CA ASN A 73 -4.78 2.31 17.45
C ASN A 73 -4.69 2.43 18.98
N ILE A 74 -3.50 2.71 19.53
CA ILE A 74 -3.27 2.97 20.96
C ILE A 74 -4.15 4.14 21.43
N GLU A 75 -4.16 5.25 20.67
CA GLU A 75 -4.98 6.43 20.97
C GLU A 75 -6.48 6.09 21.08
N LYS A 76 -7.01 5.25 20.20
CA LYS A 76 -8.42 4.84 20.19
C LYS A 76 -8.79 3.79 21.22
N THR A 77 -7.88 2.86 21.52
CA THR A 77 -8.18 1.68 22.35
C THR A 77 -7.81 1.86 23.82
N GLN A 78 -6.82 2.70 24.11
CA GLN A 78 -6.31 2.94 25.45
C GLN A 78 -6.49 4.41 25.84
N THR A 79 -5.83 5.32 25.14
CA THR A 79 -5.69 6.71 25.61
C THR A 79 -7.02 7.47 25.70
N LYS A 80 -7.86 7.42 24.67
CA LYS A 80 -9.17 8.10 24.67
C LYS A 80 -10.17 7.49 25.67
N PRO A 81 -10.36 6.15 25.73
CA PRO A 81 -11.18 5.55 26.78
C PRO A 81 -10.70 5.85 28.21
N SER A 82 -9.39 5.84 28.46
CA SER A 82 -8.84 6.19 29.77
C SER A 82 -9.03 7.66 30.13
N LEU A 83 -8.88 8.58 29.17
CA LEU A 83 -9.17 10.00 29.40
C LEU A 83 -10.64 10.23 29.74
N LEU A 84 -11.56 9.68 28.94
CA LEU A 84 -13.01 9.77 29.19
C LEU A 84 -13.40 9.15 30.55
N MET A 85 -12.75 8.05 30.95
CA MET A 85 -12.99 7.45 32.27
C MET A 85 -12.51 8.36 33.41
N LEU A 86 -11.37 9.03 33.26
CA LEU A 86 -10.86 9.99 34.25
C LEU A 86 -11.75 11.23 34.33
N GLU A 87 -12.20 11.77 33.20
CA GLU A 87 -13.16 12.88 33.12
C GLU A 87 -14.47 12.51 33.85
N LEU A 88 -15.07 11.36 33.55
CA LEU A 88 -16.28 10.86 34.22
C LEU A 88 -16.12 10.60 35.73
N LEU A 89 -14.91 10.28 36.19
CA LEU A 89 -14.60 10.13 37.62
C LEU A 89 -14.42 11.49 38.32
N MET A 90 -13.84 12.48 37.62
CA MET A 90 -13.65 13.84 38.14
C MET A 90 -14.94 14.67 38.14
N GLU A 91 -15.83 14.48 37.16
CA GLU A 91 -17.12 15.18 37.03
C GLU A 91 -18.23 14.65 37.96
N GLY A 92 -17.94 13.65 38.81
CA GLY A 92 -18.78 13.38 39.99
C GLY A 92 -20.14 12.73 39.73
N ARG A 93 -20.24 11.81 38.74
CA ARG A 93 -21.43 11.03 38.38
C ARG A 93 -22.64 11.84 37.87
N SER A 94 -22.68 11.99 36.56
CA SER A 94 -23.80 11.40 35.81
C SER A 94 -23.24 10.68 34.58
N VAL A 95 -24.02 9.80 33.96
CA VAL A 95 -23.71 9.30 32.61
C VAL A 95 -24.63 10.00 31.61
N PRO A 96 -24.15 11.04 30.90
CA PRO A 96 -24.80 11.47 29.68
C PRO A 96 -24.79 10.30 28.69
N LYS A 97 -25.95 10.08 28.05
CA LYS A 97 -26.09 9.15 26.93
C LYS A 97 -25.03 9.46 25.86
N LEU A 98 -24.45 8.44 25.24
CA LEU A 98 -23.32 8.55 24.28
C LEU A 98 -23.67 9.30 22.98
N GLU A 99 -23.83 10.62 23.10
CA GLU A 99 -23.91 11.60 22.01
C GLU A 99 -22.50 11.81 21.43
N VAL A 100 -22.09 10.97 20.47
CA VAL A 100 -20.78 11.09 19.79
C VAL A 100 -20.79 12.29 18.82
N ALA A 101 -20.76 13.49 19.38
CA ALA A 101 -20.80 14.75 18.68
C ALA A 101 -19.47 15.02 17.93
N LYS A 102 -19.55 15.21 16.61
CA LYS A 102 -18.37 15.53 15.78
C LYS A 102 -18.07 17.04 15.83
N LYS A 103 -16.80 17.39 16.04
CA LYS A 103 -16.10 18.51 15.36
C LYS A 103 -14.68 17.97 15.03
N GLU A 104 -14.21 17.91 13.78
CA GLU A 104 -13.92 18.99 12.81
C GLU A 104 -12.80 19.94 13.31
N LYS A 105 -11.79 20.39 12.54
CA LYS A 105 -11.34 20.23 11.12
C LYS A 105 -9.82 20.65 11.09
N ILE A 106 -8.98 20.60 10.03
CA ILE A 106 -9.10 20.33 8.58
C ILE A 106 -7.73 19.77 8.07
N SER A 107 -7.72 18.94 7.01
CA SER A 107 -6.68 18.96 5.95
C SER A 107 -7.27 18.30 4.69
N ALA A 108 -6.98 18.82 3.49
CA ALA A 108 -7.86 18.62 2.33
C ALA A 108 -7.47 17.44 1.43
N SER A 109 -8.29 16.38 1.44
CA SER A 109 -8.20 15.25 0.49
C SER A 109 -9.56 14.57 0.24
N ASN A 110 -10.60 15.35 -0.06
CA ASN A 110 -11.93 14.88 -0.46
C ASN A 110 -12.62 13.87 0.49
N GLU A 111 -12.37 13.97 1.80
CA GLU A 111 -13.07 13.17 2.81
C GLU A 111 -14.56 13.55 2.88
N LYS A 112 -15.40 12.77 2.19
CA LYS A 112 -16.87 12.78 2.37
C LYS A 112 -17.18 12.67 3.86
N SER A 113 -18.10 13.49 4.37
CA SER A 113 -18.49 13.50 5.79
C SER A 113 -18.88 12.09 6.26
N PRO A 114 -18.64 11.68 7.52
CA PRO A 114 -19.02 10.34 8.00
C PRO A 114 -20.53 10.02 7.92
N ALA A 115 -21.39 11.02 7.65
CA ALA A 115 -22.79 10.80 7.27
C ALA A 115 -22.95 10.48 5.78
N GLN A 116 -22.26 11.23 4.90
CA GLN A 116 -22.22 10.99 3.46
C GLN A 116 -21.56 9.64 3.12
N LEU A 117 -20.50 9.24 3.83
CA LEU A 117 -19.88 7.92 3.69
C LEU A 117 -20.85 6.79 4.06
N LYS A 118 -21.60 6.92 5.16
CA LYS A 118 -22.63 5.94 5.53
C LYS A 118 -23.74 5.85 4.48
N LEU A 119 -24.21 6.99 3.97
CA LEU A 119 -25.22 7.03 2.91
C LEU A 119 -24.74 6.37 1.62
N GLU A 120 -23.49 6.66 1.20
CA GLU A 120 -22.88 6.05 0.01
C GLU A 120 -22.69 4.54 0.18
N ILE A 121 -22.25 4.08 1.37
CA ILE A 121 -22.11 2.65 1.67
C ILE A 121 -23.47 1.94 1.58
N SER A 122 -24.53 2.50 2.17
CA SER A 122 -25.88 1.94 2.05
C SER A 122 -26.36 1.87 0.58
N ARG A 123 -26.11 2.93 -0.21
CA ARG A 123 -26.46 2.99 -1.63
C ARG A 123 -25.68 1.95 -2.46
N LEU A 124 -24.40 1.78 -2.20
CA LEU A 124 -23.56 0.77 -2.85
C LEU A 124 -24.00 -0.65 -2.46
N GLN A 125 -24.35 -0.89 -1.19
CA GLN A 125 -24.90 -2.16 -0.73
C GLN A 125 -26.24 -2.49 -1.43
N GLU A 126 -27.11 -1.50 -1.63
CA GLU A 126 -28.36 -1.67 -2.38
C GLU A 126 -28.10 -2.01 -3.85
N VAL A 127 -27.22 -1.26 -4.54
CA VAL A 127 -26.83 -1.55 -5.93
C VAL A 127 -26.22 -2.96 -6.06
N LEU A 128 -25.34 -3.37 -5.14
CA LEU A 128 -24.78 -4.74 -5.12
C LEU A 128 -25.87 -5.79 -4.87
N LYS A 129 -26.85 -5.52 -4.00
CA LYS A 129 -27.98 -6.42 -3.72
C LYS A 129 -28.93 -6.57 -4.92
N THR A 130 -29.09 -5.51 -5.73
CA THR A 130 -29.85 -5.58 -6.99
C THR A 130 -29.06 -6.30 -8.07
N ASN A 131 -27.81 -5.90 -8.36
CA ASN A 131 -26.93 -6.59 -9.31
C ASN A 131 -26.82 -8.11 -9.01
N LYS A 132 -26.78 -8.52 -7.73
CA LYS A 132 -26.77 -9.94 -7.35
C LYS A 132 -28.07 -10.68 -7.72
N ARG A 133 -29.24 -10.03 -7.61
CA ARG A 133 -30.51 -10.61 -8.07
C ARG A 133 -30.54 -10.73 -9.59
N ASP A 134 -30.08 -9.71 -10.30
CA ASP A 134 -30.02 -9.69 -11.77
C ASP A 134 -29.12 -10.82 -12.28
N LEU A 135 -27.94 -10.99 -11.68
CA LEU A 135 -27.04 -12.11 -12.00
C LEU A 135 -27.63 -13.48 -11.66
N LEU A 136 -28.35 -13.62 -10.55
CA LEU A 136 -29.05 -14.87 -10.20
C LEU A 136 -30.17 -15.19 -11.20
N TYR A 137 -30.94 -14.18 -11.61
CA TYR A 137 -31.97 -14.31 -12.65
C TYR A 137 -31.36 -14.76 -13.99
N LEU A 138 -30.27 -14.10 -14.43
CA LEU A 138 -29.57 -14.49 -15.66
C LEU A 138 -29.03 -15.92 -15.58
N ILE A 139 -28.37 -16.30 -14.47
CA ILE A 139 -27.83 -17.67 -14.28
C ILE A 139 -28.96 -18.72 -14.26
N GLN A 140 -30.11 -18.42 -13.65
CA GLN A 140 -31.27 -19.32 -13.64
C GLN A 140 -31.84 -19.57 -15.05
N HIS A 141 -31.64 -18.63 -15.98
CA HIS A 141 -32.05 -18.75 -17.38
C HIS A 141 -30.90 -19.19 -18.31
N VAL A 142 -29.80 -19.74 -17.79
CA VAL A 142 -28.75 -20.36 -18.60
C VAL A 142 -28.99 -21.87 -18.75
N GLU A 143 -29.15 -22.30 -20.00
CA GLU A 143 -29.18 -23.70 -20.41
C GLU A 143 -27.78 -24.13 -20.89
N ILE A 144 -27.27 -25.27 -20.42
CA ILE A 144 -26.13 -25.93 -21.05
C ILE A 144 -26.65 -26.63 -22.31
N LYS A 145 -26.12 -26.28 -23.48
CA LYS A 145 -26.41 -26.99 -24.72
C LYS A 145 -25.16 -27.70 -25.22
N SER A 146 -25.23 -29.02 -25.26
CA SER A 146 -24.14 -29.84 -25.77
C SER A 146 -23.98 -29.72 -27.28
N ASN A 147 -22.75 -29.88 -27.74
CA ASN A 147 -22.36 -29.69 -29.14
C ASN A 147 -21.86 -30.99 -29.76
N ALA A 148 -22.27 -31.27 -31.01
CA ALA A 148 -21.82 -32.45 -31.75
C ALA A 148 -20.37 -32.33 -32.24
N PHE A 149 -19.87 -31.10 -32.46
CA PHE A 149 -18.51 -30.83 -32.93
C PHE A 149 -17.92 -29.62 -32.22
N GLY A 150 -17.23 -29.86 -31.10
CA GLY A 150 -16.59 -28.86 -30.26
C GLY A 150 -17.09 -28.90 -28.81
N PRO A 151 -16.60 -28.00 -27.93
CA PRO A 151 -17.04 -27.94 -26.54
C PRO A 151 -18.50 -27.49 -26.42
N ASP A 152 -19.14 -27.89 -25.32
CA ASP A 152 -20.48 -27.46 -24.93
C ASP A 152 -20.53 -25.95 -24.63
N TYR A 153 -21.69 -25.32 -24.84
CA TYR A 153 -21.86 -23.89 -24.64
C TYR A 153 -23.07 -23.53 -23.80
N LEU A 154 -22.97 -22.39 -23.11
CA LEU A 154 -24.03 -21.80 -22.32
C LEU A 154 -24.94 -20.96 -23.21
N LYS A 155 -26.22 -21.31 -23.30
CA LYS A 155 -27.27 -20.55 -23.97
C LYS A 155 -28.10 -19.81 -22.92
N LEU A 156 -28.04 -18.48 -22.94
CA LEU A 156 -28.93 -17.64 -22.15
C LEU A 156 -30.33 -17.59 -22.81
N ASN A 157 -31.36 -18.02 -22.08
CA ASN A 157 -32.73 -18.15 -22.55
C ASN A 157 -33.62 -17.02 -21.98
N ILE A 158 -33.33 -15.78 -22.37
CA ILE A 158 -34.14 -14.58 -22.04
C ILE A 158 -34.61 -13.90 -23.34
N PRO A 159 -35.73 -13.15 -23.34
CA PRO A 159 -36.19 -12.45 -24.53
C PRO A 159 -35.22 -11.33 -24.94
N ARG A 160 -35.11 -11.11 -26.25
CA ARG A 160 -34.17 -10.12 -26.85
C ARG A 160 -34.40 -8.69 -26.33
N SER A 161 -35.64 -8.35 -25.97
CA SER A 161 -35.98 -7.09 -25.33
C SER A 161 -35.22 -6.89 -24.02
N GLU A 162 -35.31 -7.83 -23.07
CA GLU A 162 -34.61 -7.75 -21.77
C GLU A 162 -33.08 -7.74 -21.94
N PHE A 163 -32.55 -8.54 -22.86
CA PHE A 163 -31.12 -8.53 -23.17
C PHE A 163 -30.62 -7.13 -23.59
N GLU A 164 -31.36 -6.43 -24.46
CA GLU A 164 -31.02 -5.05 -24.84
C GLU A 164 -31.18 -4.07 -23.66
N HIS A 165 -32.16 -4.25 -22.75
CA HIS A 165 -32.25 -3.43 -21.53
C HIS A 165 -31.02 -3.60 -20.62
N TYR A 166 -30.59 -4.83 -20.33
CA TYR A 166 -29.37 -5.09 -19.55
C TYR A 166 -28.13 -4.50 -20.23
N LYS A 167 -28.00 -4.68 -21.54
CA LYS A 167 -26.91 -4.16 -22.38
C LYS A 167 -26.86 -2.62 -22.40
N ILE A 168 -28.00 -1.94 -22.38
CA ILE A 168 -28.09 -0.47 -22.24
C ILE A 168 -27.74 -0.04 -20.81
N ALA A 169 -28.29 -0.72 -19.79
CA ALA A 169 -28.06 -0.39 -18.38
C ALA A 169 -26.60 -0.58 -17.93
N ILE A 170 -25.86 -1.50 -18.57
CA ILE A 170 -24.41 -1.65 -18.41
C ILE A 170 -23.66 -0.52 -19.13
N LYS A 171 -24.03 -0.21 -20.38
CA LYS A 171 -23.38 0.86 -21.17
C LYS A 171 -23.54 2.27 -20.59
N GLN A 172 -24.61 2.55 -19.84
CA GLN A 172 -24.87 3.85 -19.23
C GLN A 172 -24.18 4.05 -17.87
N LYS A 173 -23.42 3.07 -17.37
CA LYS A 173 -22.74 3.11 -16.05
C LYS A 173 -21.21 3.22 -16.12
N ASN A 174 -20.65 3.30 -17.32
CA ASN A 174 -19.20 3.45 -17.60
C ASN A 174 -18.91 4.83 -18.22
#